data_AF-A0AAU5E3Y9-F1
#
_entry.id   AF-A0AAU5E3Y9-F1
#
_cell.length_a   1.000
_cell.length_b   1.000
_cell.length_c   1.000
_cell.angle_alpha   90.00
_cell.angle_beta   90.00
_cell.angle_gamma   90.00
#
_symmetry.space_group_name_H-M   'P 1'
#
loop_
_entity.id
_entity.type
_entity.pdbx_description
1 polymer ?
#
loop_
_entity_poly.entity_id
_entity_poly.type
_entity_poly.pdbx_seq_one_letter_code
_entity_poly.pdbx_strand_id
1 'polypeptide(L)'
;MSDPGNYAGSGDRSLGQLVASATAEMSALVHDEIALAKAEVRQDVKRGVIGSVAFIVTGVLILFAIPVLSFAAAYGIHNLGLGLAWSFLIVGGAFILLGILLALFGWAKLKKVKPPEKSIASAKQTAAVLQGVKPHPRPEVVPGTVLPAAGSTMLDKAIESGPVQDKASAVARSST
;
A
#
# COMPACT_ATOMS: atom_id res chain seq x y z
N MET A 1 25.23 -47.75 -13.31
CA MET A 1 24.47 -47.05 -14.37
C MET A 1 24.64 -45.56 -14.11
N SER A 2 25.68 -44.99 -14.69
CA SER A 2 26.05 -43.58 -14.54
C SER A 2 25.26 -42.80 -15.57
N ASP A 3 24.46 -41.82 -15.15
CA ASP A 3 23.93 -40.82 -16.08
C ASP A 3 24.92 -39.64 -16.08
N PRO A 4 25.71 -39.44 -17.15
CA PRO A 4 26.63 -38.34 -17.23
C PRO A 4 25.90 -37.11 -17.78
N GLY A 5 25.81 -36.06 -16.96
CA GLY A 5 26.06 -34.71 -17.48
C GLY A 5 24.87 -33.89 -17.97
N ASN A 6 23.77 -33.79 -17.23
CA ASN A 6 22.88 -32.63 -17.36
C ASN A 6 23.30 -31.45 -16.45
N TYR A 7 24.57 -31.04 -16.55
CA TYR A 7 25.08 -29.75 -16.05
C TYR A 7 25.34 -28.78 -17.21
N ALA A 8 24.75 -29.03 -18.38
CA ALA A 8 24.77 -28.12 -19.52
C ALA A 8 23.83 -26.93 -19.24
N GLY A 9 24.35 -25.88 -18.59
CA GLY A 9 23.60 -24.63 -18.45
C GLY A 9 24.13 -23.61 -17.44
N SER A 10 25.18 -23.92 -16.69
CA SER A 10 25.63 -23.04 -15.59
C SER A 10 26.67 -21.98 -15.98
N GLY A 11 27.05 -21.85 -17.27
CA GLY A 11 28.12 -20.94 -17.71
C GLY A 11 27.66 -19.62 -18.34
N ASP A 12 26.58 -19.61 -19.11
CA ASP A 12 26.21 -18.45 -19.96
C ASP A 12 24.71 -18.13 -19.87
N ARG A 13 24.18 -17.95 -18.66
CA ARG A 13 22.92 -17.20 -18.56
C ARG A 13 23.24 -15.79 -19.01
N SER A 14 22.76 -15.43 -20.20
CA SER A 14 22.98 -14.09 -20.75
C SER A 14 22.54 -13.05 -19.71
N LEU A 15 23.24 -11.90 -19.64
CA LEU A 15 22.85 -10.81 -18.74
C LEU A 15 21.37 -10.41 -18.92
N GLY A 16 20.84 -10.56 -20.14
CA GLY A 16 19.42 -10.37 -20.43
C GLY A 16 18.50 -11.35 -19.70
N GLN A 17 18.87 -12.63 -19.56
CA GLN A 17 18.10 -13.62 -18.80
C GLN A 17 18.16 -13.37 -17.29
N LEU A 18 19.30 -12.93 -16.75
CA LEU A 18 19.45 -12.60 -15.33
C LEU A 18 18.62 -11.37 -14.94
N VAL A 19 18.66 -10.33 -15.79
CA VAL A 19 17.83 -9.13 -15.60
C VAL A 19 16.35 -9.45 -15.76
N ALA A 20 15.98 -10.30 -16.74
CA ALA A 20 14.60 -10.74 -16.92
C ALA A 20 14.09 -11.53 -15.71
N SER A 21 14.88 -12.45 -15.14
CA SER A 21 14.49 -13.19 -13.94
C SER A 21 14.38 -12.29 -12.70
N ALA A 22 15.32 -11.36 -12.49
CA ALA A 22 15.27 -10.44 -11.36
C ALA A 22 14.07 -9.48 -11.45
N THR A 23 13.70 -9.05 -12.66
CA THR A 23 12.51 -8.23 -12.90
C THR A 23 11.23 -9.03 -12.65
N ALA A 24 11.20 -10.30 -13.05
CA ALA A 24 10.06 -11.19 -12.79
C ALA A 24 9.86 -11.45 -11.29
N GLU A 25 10.94 -11.65 -10.53
CA GLU A 25 10.87 -11.81 -9.07
C GLU A 25 10.41 -10.53 -8.36
N MET A 26 10.89 -9.35 -8.79
CA MET A 26 10.36 -8.09 -8.29
C MET A 26 8.87 -7.90 -8.61
N SER A 27 8.44 -8.27 -9.82
CA SER A 27 7.01 -8.25 -10.18
C SER A 27 6.18 -9.21 -9.31
N ALA A 28 6.72 -10.37 -8.96
CA ALA A 28 6.06 -11.33 -8.07
C ALA A 28 5.91 -10.75 -6.65
N LEU A 29 6.97 -10.16 -6.08
CA LEU A 29 6.91 -9.52 -4.75
C LEU A 29 5.89 -8.38 -4.69
N VAL A 30 5.86 -7.52 -5.71
CA VAL A 30 4.88 -6.43 -5.77
C VAL A 30 3.46 -6.99 -5.88
N HIS A 31 3.25 -8.06 -6.65
CA HIS A 31 1.94 -8.71 -6.73
C HIS A 31 1.51 -9.30 -5.38
N ASP A 32 2.43 -9.93 -4.66
CA ASP A 32 2.17 -10.53 -3.35
C ASP A 32 1.85 -9.47 -2.28
N GLU A 33 2.58 -8.35 -2.26
CA GLU A 33 2.30 -7.23 -1.35
C GLU A 33 0.91 -6.62 -1.62
N ILE A 34 0.55 -6.47 -2.91
CA ILE A 34 -0.79 -6.03 -3.31
C ILE A 34 -1.86 -7.05 -2.90
N ALA A 35 -1.58 -8.35 -3.06
CA ALA A 35 -2.48 -9.42 -2.68
C ALA A 35 -2.72 -9.43 -1.16
N LEU A 36 -1.67 -9.21 -0.37
CA LEU A 36 -1.72 -9.10 1.08
C LEU A 36 -2.52 -7.87 1.51
N ALA A 37 -2.18 -6.68 0.99
CA ALA A 37 -2.90 -5.45 1.28
C ALA A 37 -4.39 -5.57 0.90
N LYS A 38 -4.70 -6.22 -0.22
CA LYS A 38 -6.08 -6.51 -0.63
C LYS A 38 -6.77 -7.48 0.32
N ALA A 39 -6.07 -8.47 0.86
CA ALA A 39 -6.59 -9.39 1.86
C ALA A 39 -6.91 -8.66 3.19
N GLU A 40 -6.02 -7.78 3.65
CA GLU A 40 -6.22 -6.96 4.84
C GLU A 40 -7.42 -6.03 4.69
N VAL A 41 -7.50 -5.28 3.58
CA VAL A 41 -8.67 -4.43 3.29
C VAL A 41 -9.95 -5.25 3.23
N ARG A 42 -9.95 -6.44 2.60
CA ARG A 42 -11.13 -7.33 2.60
C ARG A 42 -11.50 -7.78 4.00
N GLN A 43 -10.53 -8.08 4.84
CA GLN A 43 -10.75 -8.50 6.22
C GLN A 43 -11.33 -7.37 7.06
N ASP A 44 -10.82 -6.15 6.91
CA ASP A 44 -11.34 -4.96 7.57
C ASP A 44 -12.76 -4.62 7.12
N VAL A 45 -13.02 -4.69 5.81
CA VAL A 45 -14.38 -4.54 5.28
C VAL A 45 -15.31 -5.61 5.84
N LYS A 46 -14.88 -6.88 5.88
CA LYS A 46 -15.69 -7.97 6.44
C LYS A 46 -16.00 -7.75 7.92
N ARG A 47 -15.01 -7.35 8.71
CA ARG A 47 -15.19 -7.01 10.14
C ARG A 47 -16.13 -5.81 10.32
N GLY A 48 -15.95 -4.77 9.51
CA GLY A 48 -16.81 -3.59 9.51
C GLY A 48 -18.26 -3.93 9.16
N VAL A 49 -18.47 -4.80 8.16
CA VAL A 49 -19.81 -5.28 7.76
C VAL A 49 -20.44 -6.10 8.87
N ILE A 50 -19.72 -7.06 9.47
CA ILE A 50 -20.27 -7.87 10.57
C ILE A 50 -20.61 -6.98 11.77
N GLY A 51 -19.74 -6.02 12.09
CA GLY A 51 -19.99 -5.05 13.16
C GLY A 51 -21.21 -4.16 12.88
N SER A 52 -21.40 -3.73 11.63
CA SER A 52 -22.52 -2.85 11.27
C SER A 52 -23.87 -3.55 11.28
N VAL A 53 -23.93 -4.88 11.04
CA VAL A 53 -25.18 -5.66 11.15
C VAL A 53 -25.82 -5.50 12.52
N ALA A 54 -25.03 -5.61 13.61
CA ALA A 54 -25.55 -5.44 14.96
C ALA A 54 -26.14 -4.04 15.16
N PHE A 55 -25.45 -2.99 14.71
CA PHE A 55 -25.94 -1.62 14.79
C PHE A 55 -27.22 -1.39 13.97
N ILE A 56 -27.35 -2.01 12.80
CA ILE A 56 -28.57 -1.92 11.99
C ILE A 56 -29.73 -2.60 12.72
N VAL A 57 -29.53 -3.82 13.23
CA VAL A 57 -30.56 -4.55 13.99
C VAL A 57 -30.98 -3.76 15.23
N THR A 58 -30.02 -3.27 16.02
CA THR A 58 -30.31 -2.42 17.18
C THR A 58 -31.04 -1.14 16.77
N GLY A 59 -30.64 -0.48 15.69
CA GLY A 59 -31.30 0.72 15.17
C GLY A 59 -32.75 0.46 14.79
N VAL A 60 -33.02 -0.65 14.11
CA VAL A 60 -34.39 -1.08 13.76
C VAL A 60 -35.22 -1.37 15.00
N LEU A 61 -34.67 -2.11 15.97
CA LEU A 61 -35.37 -2.41 17.22
C LEU A 61 -35.71 -1.14 18.01
N ILE A 62 -34.76 -0.19 18.12
CA ILE A 62 -35.00 1.11 18.75
C ILE A 62 -36.09 1.86 17.99
N LEU A 63 -36.05 1.88 16.66
CA LEU A 63 -37.06 2.55 15.83
C LEU A 63 -38.47 2.01 16.09
N PHE A 64 -38.63 0.68 16.21
CA PHE A 64 -39.90 0.07 16.58
C PHE A 64 -40.28 0.27 18.06
N ALA A 65 -39.31 0.42 18.96
CA ALA A 65 -39.57 0.68 20.37
C ALA A 65 -40.06 2.11 20.63
N ILE A 66 -39.64 3.10 19.83
CA ILE A 66 -40.03 4.51 19.98
C ILE A 66 -41.56 4.69 20.08
N PRO A 67 -42.40 4.22 19.16
CA PRO A 67 -43.85 4.41 19.28
C PRO A 67 -44.42 3.75 20.54
N VAL A 68 -43.97 2.54 20.91
CA VAL A 68 -44.41 1.84 22.12
C VAL A 68 -44.06 2.66 23.38
N LEU A 69 -42.83 3.14 23.47
CA LEU A 69 -42.38 4.02 24.56
C LEU A 69 -43.11 5.37 24.55
N SER A 70 -43.48 5.88 23.37
CA SER A 70 -44.25 7.13 23.25
C SER A 70 -45.63 6.99 23.87
N PHE A 71 -46.33 5.89 23.56
CA PHE A 71 -47.62 5.58 24.18
C PHE A 71 -47.47 5.40 25.68
N ALA A 72 -46.50 4.59 26.13
CA ALA A 72 -46.26 4.36 27.55
C ALA A 72 -45.99 5.67 28.31
N ALA A 73 -45.15 6.55 27.77
CA ALA A 73 -44.88 7.86 28.36
C ALA A 73 -46.12 8.77 28.38
N ALA A 74 -46.89 8.82 27.29
CA ALA A 74 -48.10 9.65 27.22
C ALA A 74 -49.16 9.19 28.22
N TYR A 75 -49.39 7.87 28.35
CA TYR A 75 -50.30 7.33 29.36
C TYR A 75 -49.76 7.54 30.79
N GLY A 76 -48.46 7.42 31.00
CA GLY A 76 -47.82 7.73 32.28
C GLY A 76 -48.04 9.18 32.72
N ILE A 77 -47.88 10.14 31.79
CA ILE A 77 -48.15 11.56 32.04
C ILE A 77 -49.65 11.80 32.24
N HIS A 78 -50.51 11.13 31.48
CA HIS A 78 -51.96 11.24 31.63
C HIS A 78 -52.42 10.84 33.04
N ASN A 79 -51.82 9.80 33.63
CA ASN A 79 -52.10 9.36 35.00
C ASN A 79 -51.73 10.39 36.09
N LEU A 80 -50.99 11.45 35.75
CA LEU A 80 -50.72 12.59 36.64
C LEU A 80 -51.85 13.64 36.63
N GLY A 81 -52.95 13.38 35.91
CA GLY A 81 -54.11 14.26 35.81
C GLY A 81 -54.11 15.19 34.59
N LEU A 82 -53.12 15.07 33.70
CA LEU A 82 -53.05 15.82 32.45
C LEU A 82 -53.99 15.21 31.40
N GLY A 83 -54.61 16.03 30.56
CA GLY A 83 -55.39 15.54 29.42
C GLY A 83 -54.52 14.70 28.47
N LEU A 84 -55.12 13.67 27.84
CA LEU A 84 -54.39 12.75 26.97
C LEU A 84 -53.72 13.49 25.79
N ALA A 85 -54.42 14.46 25.18
CA ALA A 85 -53.88 15.29 24.09
C ALA A 85 -52.61 16.06 24.52
N TRP A 86 -52.62 16.70 25.69
CA TRP A 86 -51.46 17.42 26.22
C TRP A 86 -50.30 16.49 26.56
N SER A 87 -50.61 15.27 27.02
CA SER A 87 -49.60 14.26 27.31
C SER A 87 -48.83 13.84 26.05
N PHE A 88 -49.54 13.56 24.95
CA PHE A 88 -48.90 13.28 23.65
C PHE A 88 -48.12 14.48 23.11
N LEU A 89 -48.63 15.71 23.28
CA LEU A 89 -47.94 16.91 22.84
C LEU A 89 -46.60 17.10 23.57
N ILE A 90 -46.56 16.85 24.87
CA ILE A 90 -45.33 16.95 25.68
C ILE A 90 -44.32 15.89 25.23
N VAL A 91 -44.73 14.63 25.09
CA VAL A 91 -43.83 13.54 24.66
C VAL A 91 -43.31 13.77 23.24
N GLY A 92 -44.19 14.14 22.31
CA GLY A 92 -43.81 14.47 20.93
C GLY A 92 -42.86 15.68 20.88
N GLY A 93 -43.16 16.74 21.63
CA GLY A 93 -42.31 17.91 21.76
C GLY A 93 -40.92 17.57 22.32
N ALA A 94 -40.86 16.68 23.33
CA ALA A 94 -39.59 16.20 23.88
C ALA A 94 -38.75 15.45 22.85
N PHE A 95 -39.36 14.59 22.02
CA PHE A 95 -38.63 13.91 20.93
C PHE A 95 -38.16 14.85 19.83
N ILE A 96 -38.95 15.88 19.49
CA ILE A 96 -38.52 16.91 18.53
C ILE A 96 -37.30 17.66 19.08
N LEU A 97 -37.35 18.10 20.35
CA LEU A 97 -36.23 18.78 20.99
C LEU A 97 -34.97 17.91 21.02
N LEU A 98 -35.11 16.64 21.41
CA LEU A 98 -34.02 15.67 21.41
C LEU A 98 -33.45 15.45 20.01
N GLY A 99 -34.32 15.34 19.01
CA GLY A 99 -33.95 15.18 17.59
C GLY A 99 -33.16 16.38 17.06
N ILE A 100 -33.57 17.60 17.38
CA ILE A 100 -32.83 18.82 17.03
C ILE A 100 -31.45 18.81 17.69
N LEU A 101 -31.36 18.48 18.98
CA LEU A 101 -30.08 18.43 19.71
C LEU A 101 -29.10 17.42 19.09
N LEU A 102 -29.59 16.22 18.77
CA LEU A 102 -28.81 15.17 18.13
C LEU A 102 -28.38 15.57 16.71
N ALA A 103 -29.28 16.18 15.93
CA ALA A 103 -28.98 16.66 14.58
C ALA A 103 -27.89 17.74 14.59
N LEU A 104 -27.98 18.71 15.52
CA LEU A 104 -26.96 19.75 15.69
C LEU A 104 -25.62 19.16 16.12
N PHE A 105 -25.62 18.20 17.06
CA PHE A 105 -24.40 17.53 17.48
C PHE A 105 -23.76 16.72 16.34
N GLY A 106 -24.57 15.95 15.60
CA GLY A 106 -24.13 15.20 14.43
C GLY A 106 -23.56 16.10 13.35
N TRP A 107 -24.27 17.19 13.02
CA TRP A 107 -23.77 18.20 12.08
C TRP A 107 -22.43 18.78 12.53
N ALA A 108 -22.33 19.18 13.81
CA ALA A 108 -21.10 19.76 14.34
C ALA A 108 -19.90 18.79 14.27
N LYS A 109 -20.14 17.47 14.40
CA LYS A 109 -19.11 16.45 14.22
C LYS A 109 -18.75 16.26 12.75
N LEU A 110 -19.73 16.17 11.86
CA LEU A 110 -19.50 16.02 10.42
C LEU A 110 -18.74 17.20 9.83
N LYS A 111 -19.05 18.43 10.25
CA LYS A 111 -18.30 19.64 9.85
C LYS A 111 -16.82 19.61 10.20
N LYS A 112 -16.42 18.82 11.21
CA LYS A 112 -15.01 18.69 11.63
C LYS A 112 -14.26 17.63 10.82
N VAL A 113 -14.96 16.78 10.08
CA VAL A 113 -14.34 15.77 9.22
C VAL A 113 -13.89 16.45 7.94
N LYS A 114 -12.59 16.70 7.81
CA LYS A 114 -12.00 17.15 6.56
C LYS A 114 -11.77 15.93 5.64
N PRO A 115 -12.00 16.06 4.31
CA PRO A 115 -11.62 15.01 3.38
C PRO A 115 -10.11 14.72 3.51
N PRO A 116 -9.64 13.50 3.20
CA PRO A 116 -8.22 13.14 3.31
C PRO A 116 -7.40 13.77 2.16
N GLU A 117 -7.23 15.09 2.22
CA GLU A 117 -6.59 15.90 1.19
C GLU A 117 -5.17 15.42 0.86
N LYS A 118 -4.39 15.04 1.90
CA LYS A 118 -3.02 14.53 1.71
C LYS A 118 -3.00 13.23 0.91
N SER A 119 -3.89 12.29 1.21
CA SER A 119 -3.97 11.01 0.49
C SER A 119 -4.40 11.22 -0.97
N ILE A 120 -5.35 12.13 -1.21
CA ILE A 120 -5.80 12.47 -2.57
C ILE A 120 -4.68 13.18 -3.36
N ALA A 121 -3.98 14.11 -2.72
CA ALA A 121 -2.87 14.83 -3.34
C ALA A 121 -1.71 13.88 -3.71
N SER A 122 -1.29 13.01 -2.79
CA SER A 122 -0.25 12.01 -3.06
C SER A 122 -0.65 11.06 -4.19
N ALA A 123 -1.90 10.57 -4.21
CA ALA A 123 -2.38 9.72 -5.30
C ALA A 123 -2.35 10.43 -6.67
N LYS A 124 -2.73 11.71 -6.72
CA LYS A 124 -2.69 12.53 -7.94
C LYS A 124 -1.26 12.79 -8.42
N GLN A 125 -0.34 13.08 -7.51
CA GLN A 125 1.08 13.27 -7.84
C GLN A 125 1.69 12.00 -8.42
N THR A 126 1.43 10.84 -7.82
CA THR A 126 1.90 9.54 -8.34
C THR A 126 1.34 9.27 -9.74
N ALA A 127 0.05 9.53 -9.98
CA ALA A 127 -0.55 9.37 -11.29
C ALA A 127 0.06 10.31 -12.35
N ALA A 128 0.32 11.57 -11.98
CA ALA A 128 0.90 12.55 -12.89
C ALA A 128 2.33 12.18 -13.32
N VAL A 129 3.15 11.68 -12.40
CA VAL A 129 4.51 11.21 -12.71
C VAL A 129 4.47 10.00 -13.66
N LEU A 130 3.55 9.06 -13.44
CA LEU A 130 3.41 7.87 -14.30
C LEU A 130 2.90 8.19 -15.72
N GLN A 131 2.03 9.19 -15.86
CA GLN A 131 1.53 9.63 -17.18
C GLN A 131 2.59 10.36 -18.01
N GLY A 132 3.58 10.99 -17.37
CA GLY A 132 4.69 11.67 -18.03
C GLY A 132 5.75 10.73 -18.62
N VAL A 133 5.74 9.44 -18.24
CA VAL A 133 6.69 8.45 -18.76
C VAL A 133 6.17 7.91 -20.10
N LYS A 134 6.66 8.50 -21.20
CA LYS A 134 6.45 7.95 -22.55
C LYS A 134 7.18 6.58 -22.64
N PRO A 135 6.52 5.49 -23.07
CA PRO A 135 7.19 4.22 -23.30
C PRO A 135 8.35 4.46 -24.28
N HIS A 136 9.58 4.34 -23.80
CA HIS A 136 10.74 4.53 -24.65
C HIS A 136 10.75 3.37 -25.66
N PRO A 137 10.75 3.65 -26.98
CA PRO A 137 11.01 2.62 -27.96
C PRO A 137 12.36 2.02 -27.61
N ARG A 138 12.38 0.75 -27.23
CA ARG A 138 13.64 0.00 -27.07
C ARG A 138 14.41 0.19 -28.39
N PRO A 139 15.63 0.74 -28.39
CA PRO A 139 16.46 0.71 -29.59
C PRO A 139 16.49 -0.74 -30.04
N GLU A 140 16.03 -0.99 -31.26
CA GLU A 140 16.07 -2.33 -31.83
C GLU A 140 17.51 -2.81 -31.73
N VAL A 141 17.72 -3.92 -31.02
CA VAL A 141 19.02 -4.57 -30.98
C VAL A 141 19.26 -5.07 -32.39
N VAL A 142 19.99 -4.30 -33.20
CA VAL A 142 20.42 -4.69 -34.53
C VAL A 142 21.33 -5.91 -34.35
N PRO A 143 20.94 -7.11 -34.79
CA PRO A 143 21.79 -8.29 -34.66
C PRO A 143 23.02 -8.08 -35.55
N GLY A 144 24.18 -7.81 -34.93
CA GLY A 144 25.46 -7.73 -35.64
C GLY A 144 26.40 -6.60 -35.24
N THR A 145 25.99 -5.64 -34.40
CA THR A 145 26.94 -4.59 -33.95
C THR A 145 27.72 -5.06 -32.72
N VAL A 146 28.82 -5.77 -32.99
CA VAL A 146 29.85 -6.05 -31.98
C VAL A 146 30.49 -4.70 -31.59
N LEU A 147 30.25 -4.23 -30.37
CA LEU A 147 31.01 -3.10 -29.82
C LEU A 147 32.49 -3.52 -29.72
N PRO A 148 33.45 -2.77 -30.29
CA PRO A 148 34.85 -3.11 -30.18
C PRO A 148 35.28 -3.00 -28.71
N ALA A 149 35.86 -4.08 -28.18
CA ALA A 149 36.43 -4.15 -26.85
C ALA A 149 37.66 -3.23 -26.78
N ALA A 150 37.44 -1.96 -26.43
CA ALA A 150 38.49 -1.02 -26.09
C ALA A 150 39.01 -1.37 -24.68
N GLY A 151 40.11 -2.13 -24.60
CA GLY A 151 40.71 -2.41 -23.28
C GLY A 151 42.00 -3.22 -23.21
N SER A 152 42.48 -3.89 -24.27
CA SER A 152 43.63 -4.81 -24.14
C SER A 152 44.97 -4.30 -24.69
N THR A 153 45.00 -3.22 -25.48
CA THR A 153 46.22 -2.77 -26.18
C THR A 153 47.21 -1.96 -25.33
N MET A 154 46.84 -1.54 -24.12
CA MET A 154 47.74 -0.78 -23.22
C MET A 154 48.57 -1.67 -22.29
N LEU A 155 48.16 -2.92 -22.08
CA LEU A 155 48.85 -3.86 -21.18
C LEU A 155 50.07 -4.53 -21.85
N ASP A 156 49.99 -4.79 -23.15
CA ASP A 156 51.07 -5.46 -23.90
C ASP A 156 52.29 -4.56 -24.09
N LYS A 157 52.08 -3.24 -24.24
CA LYS A 157 53.18 -2.29 -24.52
C LYS A 157 54.05 -1.97 -23.29
N ALA A 158 53.58 -2.27 -22.08
CA ALA A 158 54.33 -2.01 -20.85
C ALA A 158 55.29 -3.15 -20.47
N ILE A 159 55.10 -4.35 -21.03
CA ILE A 159 55.87 -5.55 -20.66
C ILE A 159 57.14 -5.70 -21.51
N GLU A 160 57.24 -5.03 -22.67
CA GLU A 160 58.32 -5.25 -23.64
C GLU A 160 59.53 -4.31 -23.52
N SER A 161 59.48 -3.25 -22.71
CA SER A 161 60.59 -2.27 -22.61
C SER A 161 61.28 -2.24 -21.25
N GLY A 162 62.36 -3.01 -21.09
CA GLY A 162 63.35 -2.77 -20.02
C GLY A 162 64.28 -3.95 -19.71
N PRO A 163 65.55 -3.93 -20.15
CA PRO A 163 66.54 -4.91 -19.76
C PRO A 163 67.27 -4.51 -18.47
N VAL A 164 67.58 -5.54 -17.65
CA VAL A 164 68.79 -5.68 -16.80
C VAL A 164 68.99 -4.64 -15.67
N GLN A 165 68.99 -5.09 -14.41
CA GLN A 165 70.23 -5.07 -13.59
C GLN A 165 70.06 -5.74 -12.22
N ASP A 166 70.90 -6.75 -12.05
CA ASP A 166 71.55 -7.21 -10.83
C ASP A 166 71.79 -6.11 -9.78
N LYS A 167 71.26 -6.30 -8.57
CA LYS A 167 71.93 -5.99 -7.30
C LYS A 167 71.48 -6.98 -6.24
N ALA A 168 72.08 -8.16 -6.26
CA ALA A 168 72.35 -8.87 -5.02
C ALA A 168 73.21 -7.97 -4.08
N SER A 169 73.07 -8.20 -2.78
CA SER A 169 73.90 -7.67 -1.68
C SER A 169 73.84 -6.16 -1.38
N ALA A 170 72.93 -5.76 -0.49
CA ALA A 170 73.17 -4.71 0.53
C ALA A 170 72.00 -4.59 1.55
N VAL A 171 71.53 -5.69 2.15
CA VAL A 171 70.73 -5.64 3.40
C VAL A 171 71.24 -6.72 4.34
N ALA A 172 72.47 -6.51 4.79
CA ALA A 172 72.99 -7.05 6.04
C ALA A 172 73.88 -5.95 6.63
N ARG A 173 73.68 -5.68 7.92
CA ARG A 173 74.41 -4.74 8.81
C ARG A 173 73.80 -3.33 8.89
N SER A 174 72.87 -3.15 9.84
CA SER A 174 72.95 -2.07 10.83
C SER A 174 71.97 -2.36 11.97
N SER A 175 72.37 -3.29 12.83
CA SER A 175 72.05 -3.28 14.25
C SER A 175 73.42 -3.14 14.93
N THR A 176 73.51 -2.23 15.91
CA THR A 176 74.70 -1.66 16.59
C THR A 176 75.54 -0.67 15.81
#